data_AF-A0A9P7CLZ4-F1
#
_entry.id   AF-A0A9P7CLZ4-F1
#
_cell.length_a   1.000
_cell.length_b   1.000
_cell.length_c   1.000
_cell.angle_alpha   90.00
_cell.angle_beta   90.00
_cell.angle_gamma   90.00
#
_symmetry.space_group_name_H-M   'P 1'
#
loop_
_entity.id
_entity.type
_entity.pdbx_description
1 polymer ?
#
loop_
_entity_poly.entity_id
_entity_poly.type
_entity_poly.pdbx_seq_one_letter_code
_entity_poly.pdbx_strand_id
1 'polypeptide(L)'
;MWSPKDYIKTNGKPHNQLVITNADATSSIVSSLSSDICSAKAIALFDQPEIHSNDFVRSENKNAFNNLRTYIDQANTRSEIEYIAGGVDIQKVAQMIASECEATVVNLDASNVSDDDFKEQSSPIVVVASLPSSNSFHSNDVLLKRFINVMERKVNQNYAVIYTSGSAKTFENEYVNLRVPSNKSLPIFAKYQLFTPGVFMVLGVTLLFLFIAGTGITWLSGIQTPIRMEAPKQKKN
;
A
#
# COMPACT_ATOMS: atom_id res chain seq x y z
N MET A 1 3.62 -4.40 10.41
CA MET A 1 3.40 -4.94 11.77
C MET A 1 4.16 -6.25 11.90
N TRP A 2 4.75 -6.53 13.05
CA TRP A 2 5.46 -7.78 13.29
C TRP A 2 5.47 -8.17 14.77
N SER A 3 5.74 -9.44 15.04
CA SER A 3 5.87 -9.97 16.40
C SER A 3 6.76 -11.23 16.40
N PRO A 4 7.64 -11.41 17.41
CA PRO A 4 8.36 -12.66 17.62
C PRO A 4 7.44 -13.85 17.93
N LYS A 5 6.21 -13.59 18.39
CA LYS A 5 5.15 -14.59 18.65
C LYS A 5 3.98 -14.47 17.67
N ASP A 6 3.02 -15.37 17.76
CA ASP A 6 1.85 -15.47 16.88
C ASP A 6 0.73 -14.45 17.18
N TYR A 7 1.11 -13.19 17.36
CA TYR A 7 0.18 -12.10 17.66
C TYR A 7 -0.35 -11.38 16.42
N ILE A 8 0.21 -11.65 15.24
CA ILE A 8 -0.19 -11.03 13.98
C ILE A 8 -0.71 -12.11 13.02
N LYS A 9 -1.87 -11.90 12.42
CA LYS A 9 -2.41 -12.78 11.37
C LYS A 9 -1.64 -12.53 10.07
N THR A 10 -1.02 -13.57 9.54
CA THR A 10 -0.24 -13.53 8.28
C THR A 10 -1.11 -13.47 7.03
N ASN A 11 -2.38 -13.87 7.13
CA ASN A 11 -3.36 -13.85 6.04
C ASN A 11 -4.42 -12.79 6.32
N GLY A 12 -4.05 -11.52 6.20
CA GLY A 12 -5.04 -10.44 6.08
C GLY A 12 -5.93 -10.71 4.87
N LYS A 13 -7.24 -10.46 4.98
CA LYS A 13 -8.14 -10.57 3.83
C LYS A 13 -7.57 -9.71 2.69
N PRO A 14 -7.48 -10.21 1.45
CA PRO A 14 -7.05 -9.38 0.33
C PRO A 14 -7.99 -8.18 0.24
N HIS A 15 -7.46 -6.98 0.44
CA HIS A 15 -8.22 -5.76 0.24
C HIS A 15 -8.41 -5.60 -1.27
N ASN A 16 -9.66 -5.65 -1.73
CA ASN A 16 -10.02 -5.40 -3.13
C ASN A 16 -9.76 -3.93 -3.54
N GLN A 17 -9.40 -3.07 -2.59
CA GLN A 17 -9.15 -1.66 -2.80
C GLN A 17 -7.66 -1.36 -2.65
N LEU A 18 -7.09 -0.74 -3.68
CA LEU A 18 -5.67 -0.42 -3.78
C LEU A 18 -5.23 0.67 -2.78
N VAL A 19 -6.17 1.46 -2.27
CA VAL A 19 -5.93 2.57 -1.32
C VAL A 19 -7.01 2.55 -0.24
N ILE A 20 -6.59 2.49 1.02
CA ILE A 20 -7.50 2.39 2.17
C ILE A 20 -7.59 3.75 2.87
N THR A 21 -8.77 4.14 3.36
CA THR A 21 -8.96 5.38 4.11
C THR A 21 -8.40 5.27 5.53
N ASN A 22 -8.16 6.39 6.22
CA ASN A 22 -7.68 6.37 7.62
C ASN A 22 -8.62 5.57 8.56
N ALA A 23 -9.93 5.73 8.41
CA ALA A 23 -10.91 5.02 9.22
C ALA A 23 -10.88 3.50 8.96
N ASP A 24 -10.84 3.10 7.68
CA ASP A 24 -10.77 1.69 7.30
C ASP A 24 -9.41 1.08 7.72
N ALA A 25 -8.32 1.82 7.60
CA ALA A 25 -6.98 1.37 7.99
C ALA A 25 -6.91 1.01 9.47
N THR A 26 -7.56 1.82 10.32
CA THR A 26 -7.65 1.52 11.76
C THR A 26 -8.33 0.17 11.99
N SER A 27 -9.45 -0.10 11.33
CA SER A 27 -10.16 -1.38 11.44
C SER A 27 -9.37 -2.55 10.86
N SER A 28 -8.65 -2.33 9.74
CA SER A 28 -7.78 -3.32 9.11
C SER A 28 -6.62 -3.71 10.02
N ILE A 29 -5.99 -2.74 10.69
CA ILE A 29 -4.91 -2.98 11.66
C ILE A 29 -5.42 -3.87 12.79
N VAL A 30 -6.50 -3.47 13.47
CA VAL A 30 -7.05 -4.24 14.60
C VAL A 30 -7.48 -5.65 14.16
N SER A 31 -8.13 -5.78 13.00
CA SER A 31 -8.56 -7.10 12.50
C SER A 31 -7.40 -8.03 12.11
N SER A 32 -6.23 -7.47 11.80
CA SER A 32 -5.00 -8.21 11.49
C SER A 32 -4.28 -8.71 12.74
N LEU A 33 -4.69 -8.29 13.94
CA LEU A 33 -4.19 -8.81 15.20
C LEU A 33 -4.83 -10.18 15.48
N SER A 34 -4.05 -11.08 16.09
CA SER A 34 -4.52 -12.37 16.58
C SER A 34 -5.45 -12.20 17.79
N SER A 35 -6.29 -13.19 18.07
CA SER A 35 -7.09 -13.21 19.31
C SER A 35 -6.23 -13.16 20.56
N ASP A 36 -4.99 -13.66 20.46
CA ASP A 36 -4.09 -13.82 21.60
C ASP A 36 -3.25 -12.56 21.86
N ILE A 37 -3.44 -11.48 21.09
CA ILE A 37 -2.71 -10.22 21.22
C ILE A 37 -2.76 -9.66 22.65
N CYS A 38 -3.87 -9.83 23.36
CA CYS A 38 -4.03 -9.35 24.74
C CYS A 38 -3.16 -10.13 25.75
N SER A 39 -2.57 -11.26 25.36
CA SER A 39 -1.58 -12.00 26.17
C SER A 39 -0.14 -11.48 25.99
N ALA A 40 0.07 -10.52 25.08
CA ALA A 40 1.34 -9.83 24.97
C ALA A 40 1.61 -9.00 26.24
N LYS A 41 2.88 -8.80 26.58
CA LYS A 41 3.25 -7.90 27.70
C LYS A 41 3.30 -6.44 27.25
N ALA A 42 3.71 -6.20 26.00
CA ALA A 42 3.76 -4.87 25.42
C ALA A 42 3.30 -4.86 23.96
N ILE A 43 2.58 -3.83 23.56
CA ILE A 43 2.17 -3.57 22.19
C ILE A 43 2.68 -2.18 21.84
N ALA A 44 3.70 -2.09 21.00
CA ALA A 44 4.32 -0.82 20.62
C ALA A 44 3.78 -0.33 19.26
N LEU A 45 3.24 0.88 19.23
CA LEU A 45 2.81 1.59 18.05
C LEU A 45 3.82 2.69 17.74
N PHE A 46 4.65 2.50 16.73
CA PHE A 46 5.57 3.53 16.27
C PHE A 46 4.87 4.41 15.23
N ASP A 47 4.86 5.70 15.51
CA ASP A 47 4.44 6.74 14.57
C ASP A 47 5.69 7.39 13.97
N GLN A 48 5.94 7.12 12.69
CA GLN A 48 6.93 7.86 11.91
C GLN A 48 6.20 8.78 10.93
N PRO A 49 6.10 10.09 11.23
CA PRO A 49 5.43 11.04 10.35
C PRO A 49 6.08 11.09 8.97
N GLU A 50 5.27 11.37 7.94
CA GLU A 50 5.72 11.68 6.58
C GLU A 50 6.47 10.57 5.83
N ILE A 51 6.46 9.34 6.35
CA ILE A 51 7.00 8.20 5.62
C ILE A 51 6.02 7.72 4.53
N HIS A 52 6.57 7.43 3.36
CA HIS A 52 5.84 6.88 2.22
C HIS A 52 6.44 5.52 1.80
N SER A 53 5.64 4.62 1.22
CA SER A 53 6.13 3.30 0.76
C SER A 53 7.33 3.38 -0.20
N ASN A 54 7.39 4.45 -0.99
CA ASN A 54 8.51 4.72 -1.90
C ASN A 54 9.83 5.04 -1.16
N ASP A 55 9.78 5.53 0.08
CA ASP A 55 10.98 5.88 0.83
C ASP A 55 11.80 4.64 1.22
N PHE A 56 11.16 3.47 1.35
CA PHE A 56 11.85 2.20 1.62
C PHE A 56 12.65 1.66 0.43
N VAL A 57 12.28 2.04 -0.81
CA VAL A 57 12.89 1.51 -2.04
C VAL A 57 13.86 2.49 -2.71
N ARG A 58 13.84 3.77 -2.32
CA ARG A 58 14.74 4.79 -2.86
C ARG A 58 16.20 4.48 -2.51
N SER A 59 17.09 4.66 -3.49
CA SER A 59 18.53 4.39 -3.33
C SER A 59 19.19 5.25 -2.24
N GLU A 60 18.74 6.49 -2.08
CA GLU A 60 19.20 7.41 -1.02
C GLU A 60 18.93 6.89 0.39
N ASN A 61 17.89 6.07 0.56
CA ASN A 61 17.46 5.51 1.84
C ASN A 61 17.80 4.01 1.98
N LYS A 62 18.61 3.45 1.07
CA LYS A 62 18.88 2.00 1.02
C LYS A 62 19.34 1.41 2.37
N ASN A 63 20.10 2.18 3.14
CA ASN A 63 20.62 1.77 4.45
C ASN A 63 19.86 2.39 5.64
N ALA A 64 18.81 3.17 5.36
CA ALA A 64 18.12 3.93 6.37
C ALA A 64 17.16 3.08 7.21
N PHE A 65 16.73 1.91 6.71
CA PHE A 65 15.74 1.03 7.36
C PHE A 65 16.30 -0.37 7.67
N ASN A 66 17.62 -0.47 7.86
CA ASN A 66 18.30 -1.77 8.01
C ASN A 66 17.85 -2.51 9.27
N ASN A 67 17.67 -1.81 10.40
CA ASN A 67 17.24 -2.45 11.64
C ASN A 67 15.76 -2.83 11.54
N LEU A 68 14.90 -1.94 11.06
CA LEU A 68 13.48 -2.24 10.79
C LEU A 68 13.33 -3.51 9.93
N ARG A 69 14.06 -3.60 8.82
CA ARG A 69 14.03 -4.78 7.94
C ARG A 69 14.49 -6.05 8.67
N THR A 70 15.56 -5.93 9.47
CA THR A 70 16.05 -7.06 10.26
C THR A 70 15.00 -7.58 11.23
N TYR A 71 14.28 -6.70 11.93
CA TYR A 71 13.19 -7.11 12.83
C TYR A 71 12.01 -7.76 12.09
N ILE A 72 11.64 -7.23 10.92
CA ILE A 72 10.58 -7.82 10.09
C ILE A 72 10.98 -9.20 9.54
N ASP A 73 12.26 -9.39 9.19
CA ASP A 73 12.77 -10.67 8.66
C ASP A 73 12.98 -11.72 9.76
N GLN A 74 13.25 -11.30 11.00
CA GLN A 74 13.42 -12.18 12.17
C GLN A 74 12.10 -12.51 12.88
N ALA A 75 11.02 -11.78 12.61
CA ALA A 75 9.73 -11.98 13.25
C ALA A 75 9.08 -13.30 12.83
N ASN A 76 8.41 -13.97 13.78
CA ASN A 76 7.66 -15.19 13.47
C ASN A 76 6.38 -14.87 12.69
N THR A 77 5.70 -13.79 13.06
CA THR A 77 4.53 -13.29 12.33
C THR A 77 4.69 -11.85 11.90
N ARG A 78 4.21 -11.56 10.69
CA ARG A 78 4.25 -10.23 10.08
C ARG A 78 3.03 -10.00 9.20
N SER A 79 2.64 -8.74 9.09
CA SER A 79 1.58 -8.28 8.20
C SER A 79 1.86 -6.85 7.78
N GLU A 80 1.59 -6.54 6.52
CA GLU A 80 1.79 -5.24 5.90
C GLU A 80 0.48 -4.77 5.29
N ILE A 81 0.15 -3.50 5.50
CA ILE A 81 -1.00 -2.83 4.90
C ILE A 81 -0.43 -1.68 4.10
N GLU A 82 -0.45 -1.85 2.77
CA GLU A 82 0.08 -0.85 1.86
C GLU A 82 -0.97 0.24 1.57
N TYR A 83 -0.49 1.42 1.16
CA TYR A 83 -1.30 2.51 0.60
C TYR A 83 -2.47 3.00 1.47
N ILE A 84 -2.14 3.61 2.61
CA ILE A 84 -3.13 4.28 3.47
C ILE A 84 -3.18 5.77 3.12
N ALA A 85 -4.37 6.26 2.75
CA ALA A 85 -4.58 7.67 2.44
C ALA A 85 -4.64 8.52 3.72
N GLY A 86 -3.80 9.56 3.78
CA GLY A 86 -3.81 10.55 4.87
C GLY A 86 -3.13 10.12 6.16
N GLY A 87 -2.56 8.91 6.23
CA GLY A 87 -1.98 8.34 7.44
C GLY A 87 -3.00 7.59 8.30
N VAL A 88 -2.57 7.14 9.47
CA VAL A 88 -3.36 6.35 10.43
C VAL A 88 -3.55 7.15 11.73
N ASP A 89 -4.76 7.19 12.27
CA ASP A 89 -4.98 7.72 13.61
C ASP A 89 -4.45 6.75 14.67
N ILE A 90 -3.17 6.89 15.03
CA ILE A 90 -2.49 6.01 15.98
C ILE A 90 -3.14 6.03 17.36
N GLN A 91 -3.63 7.19 17.79
CA GLN A 91 -4.28 7.33 19.09
C GLN A 91 -5.58 6.53 19.13
N LYS A 92 -6.35 6.58 18.05
CA LYS A 92 -7.56 5.76 17.91
C LYS A 92 -7.25 4.26 17.82
N VAL A 93 -6.20 3.86 17.11
CA VAL A 93 -5.75 2.45 17.10
C VAL A 93 -5.36 2.00 18.51
N ALA A 94 -4.54 2.79 19.21
CA ALA A 94 -4.09 2.49 20.57
C ALA A 94 -5.26 2.37 21.55
N GLN A 95 -6.23 3.28 21.47
CA GLN A 95 -7.44 3.25 22.29
C GLN A 95 -8.30 2.02 22.00
N MET A 96 -8.46 1.61 20.74
CA MET A 96 -9.20 0.40 20.40
C MET A 96 -8.53 -0.85 20.99
N ILE A 97 -7.23 -1.01 20.78
CA ILE A 97 -6.47 -2.14 21.34
C ILE A 97 -6.53 -2.13 22.86
N ALA A 98 -6.40 -0.96 23.48
CA ALA A 98 -6.47 -0.84 24.93
C ALA A 98 -7.86 -1.17 25.49
N SER A 99 -8.92 -0.76 24.79
CA SER A 99 -10.29 -1.10 25.19
C SER A 99 -10.59 -2.59 25.05
N GLU A 100 -10.02 -3.26 24.05
CA GLU A 100 -10.20 -4.70 23.81
C GLU A 100 -9.42 -5.55 24.81
N CYS A 101 -8.23 -5.10 25.20
CA CYS A 101 -7.32 -5.86 26.07
C CYS A 101 -7.27 -5.36 27.53
N GLU A 102 -8.14 -4.43 27.93
CA GLU A 102 -8.10 -3.77 29.25
C GLU A 102 -6.69 -3.20 29.58
N ALA A 103 -6.03 -2.66 28.55
CA ALA A 103 -4.64 -2.21 28.61
C ALA A 103 -4.55 -0.73 29.01
N THR A 104 -3.38 -0.31 29.49
CA THR A 104 -3.08 1.12 29.69
C THR A 104 -2.33 1.66 28.47
N VAL A 105 -2.78 2.81 27.96
CA VAL A 105 -2.07 3.54 26.89
C VAL A 105 -1.04 4.48 27.49
N VAL A 106 0.21 4.39 27.03
CA VAL A 106 1.31 5.27 27.44
C VAL A 106 1.94 5.90 26.20
N ASN A 107 2.08 7.22 26.20
CA ASN A 107 2.80 7.94 25.14
C ASN A 107 4.26 8.11 25.56
N LEU A 108 5.19 7.60 24.77
CA LEU A 108 6.63 7.72 25.00
C LEU A 108 7.31 8.39 23.81
N ASP A 109 8.35 9.16 24.11
CA ASP A 109 9.30 9.62 23.10
C ASP A 109 10.35 8.52 22.86
N ALA A 110 10.48 8.07 21.62
CA ALA A 110 11.45 7.05 21.24
C ALA A 110 12.90 7.44 21.59
N SER A 111 13.19 8.73 21.76
CA SER A 111 14.51 9.26 22.10
C SER A 111 14.91 9.02 23.56
N ASN A 112 13.93 8.98 24.47
CA ASN A 112 14.13 9.01 25.92
C ASN A 112 13.66 7.73 26.63
N VAL A 113 13.36 6.67 25.87
CA VAL A 113 12.85 5.41 26.40
C VAL A 113 13.84 4.74 27.37
N SER A 114 13.29 4.27 28.48
CA SER A 114 14.03 3.64 29.57
C SER A 114 13.37 2.34 30.03
N ASP A 115 14.12 1.59 30.82
CA ASP A 115 13.69 0.33 31.42
C ASP A 115 12.51 0.51 32.41
N ASP A 116 12.36 1.69 33.00
CA ASP A 116 11.35 2.00 34.02
C ASP A 116 9.97 2.33 33.41
N ASP A 117 9.93 2.58 32.10
CA ASP A 117 8.70 2.84 31.36
C ASP A 117 7.87 1.57 31.15
N PHE A 118 8.51 0.39 31.26
CA PHE A 118 7.88 -0.92 31.12
C PHE A 118 7.73 -1.58 32.49
N LYS A 119 6.78 -1.08 33.29
CA LYS A 119 6.46 -1.66 34.61
C LYS A 119 5.81 -3.04 34.45
N GLU A 120 6.13 -3.96 35.36
CA GLU A 120 5.43 -5.24 35.42
C GLU A 120 3.97 -5.01 35.80
N GLN A 121 3.07 -5.38 34.90
CA GLN A 121 1.62 -5.29 35.07
C GLN A 121 0.98 -6.60 34.58
N SER A 122 -0.22 -6.90 35.10
CA SER A 122 -0.99 -8.08 34.72
C SER A 122 -1.62 -7.96 33.34
N SER A 123 -1.92 -6.73 32.91
CA SER A 123 -2.46 -6.40 31.58
C SER A 123 -1.34 -5.91 30.65
N PRO A 124 -1.51 -6.05 29.32
CA PRO A 124 -0.58 -5.46 28.36
C PRO A 124 -0.45 -3.94 28.56
N ILE A 125 0.71 -3.41 28.18
CA ILE A 125 0.90 -1.96 28.04
C ILE A 125 0.88 -1.64 26.54
N VAL A 126 0.01 -0.72 26.14
CA VAL A 126 -0.04 -0.18 24.77
C VAL A 126 0.80 1.09 24.74
N VAL A 127 1.92 1.06 24.04
CA VAL A 127 2.85 2.17 23.98
C VAL A 127 2.74 2.86 22.64
N VAL A 128 2.45 4.15 22.63
CA VAL A 128 2.54 4.99 21.44
C VAL A 128 3.89 5.70 21.46
N ALA A 129 4.75 5.32 20.52
CA ALA A 129 6.11 5.83 20.40
C ALA A 129 6.22 6.74 19.18
N SER A 130 6.32 8.05 19.39
CA SER A 130 6.49 9.02 18.31
C SER A 130 7.97 9.12 17.90
N LEU A 131 8.23 9.03 16.60
CA LEU A 131 9.54 9.27 16.00
C LEU A 131 9.60 10.69 15.42
N PRO A 132 10.78 11.35 15.42
CA PRO A 132 10.92 12.69 14.88
C PRO A 132 10.55 12.77 13.39
N SER A 133 9.81 13.82 13.02
CA SER A 133 9.59 14.20 11.62
C SER A 133 10.88 14.79 11.03
N SER A 134 11.76 13.92 10.55
CA SER A 134 12.99 14.33 9.89
C SER A 134 13.26 13.49 8.64
N ASN A 135 13.93 14.08 7.66
CA ASN A 135 14.40 13.36 6.48
C ASN A 135 15.53 12.36 6.80
N SER A 136 16.04 12.33 8.04
CA SER A 136 17.05 11.37 8.47
C SER A 136 16.40 10.08 8.97
N PHE A 137 15.84 9.30 8.04
CA PHE A 137 15.25 7.99 8.35
C PHE A 137 16.24 7.04 9.04
N HIS A 138 17.54 7.17 8.72
CA HIS A 138 18.59 6.39 9.37
C HIS A 138 18.68 6.66 10.89
N SER A 139 18.56 7.92 11.30
CA SER A 139 18.56 8.28 12.73
C SER A 139 17.34 7.68 13.44
N ASN A 140 16.16 7.72 12.79
CA ASN A 140 14.94 7.14 13.33
C ASN A 140 15.04 5.61 13.45
N ASP A 141 15.68 4.93 12.51
CA ASP A 141 15.92 3.47 12.57
C ASP A 141 16.88 3.08 13.72
N VAL A 142 17.84 3.95 14.06
CA VAL A 142 18.69 3.76 15.26
C VAL A 142 17.88 3.95 16.54
N LEU A 143 16.96 4.92 16.59
CA LEU A 143 16.07 5.11 17.74
C LEU A 143 15.10 3.93 17.91
N LEU A 144 14.53 3.45 16.81
CA LEU A 144 13.69 2.26 16.76
C LEU A 144 14.42 1.05 17.36
N LYS A 145 15.67 0.81 16.93
CA LYS A 145 16.52 -0.25 17.48
C LYS A 145 16.71 -0.11 18.98
N ARG A 146 17.05 1.09 19.47
CA ARG A 146 17.23 1.35 20.90
C ARG A 146 15.95 1.01 21.67
N PHE A 147 14.80 1.47 21.19
CA PHE A 147 13.51 1.23 21.83
C PHE A 147 13.19 -0.26 21.90
N ILE A 148 13.31 -0.98 20.78
CA ILE A 148 13.01 -2.41 20.73
C ILE A 148 13.94 -3.19 21.66
N ASN A 149 15.23 -2.83 21.73
CA ASN A 149 16.16 -3.48 22.65
C ASN A 149 15.78 -3.26 24.13
N VAL A 150 15.33 -2.06 24.51
CA VAL A 150 14.84 -1.77 25.87
C VAL A 150 13.63 -2.63 26.19
N MET A 151 12.66 -2.65 25.27
CA MET A 151 11.44 -3.46 25.39
C MET A 151 11.78 -4.95 25.50
N GLU A 152 12.64 -5.47 24.63
CA GLU A 152 13.05 -6.89 24.61
C GLU A 152 13.67 -7.36 25.92
N ARG A 153 14.52 -6.53 26.55
CA ARG A 153 15.11 -6.85 27.86
C ARG A 153 14.06 -7.00 28.95
N LYS A 154 12.96 -6.23 28.88
CA LYS A 154 11.91 -6.22 29.89
C LYS A 154 10.83 -7.27 29.65
N VAL A 155 10.43 -7.47 28.40
CA VAL A 155 9.28 -8.33 28.06
C VAL A 155 9.65 -9.65 27.40
N ASN A 156 10.94 -9.92 27.21
CA ASN A 156 11.51 -11.19 26.73
C ASN A 156 10.78 -11.77 25.50
N GLN A 157 10.87 -11.06 24.37
CA GLN A 157 10.20 -11.39 23.09
C GLN A 157 8.65 -11.45 23.13
N ASN A 158 8.03 -11.13 24.27
CA ASN A 158 6.56 -11.12 24.42
C ASN A 158 5.94 -9.77 24.04
N TYR A 159 6.19 -9.32 22.82
CA TYR A 159 5.70 -8.03 22.32
C TYR A 159 5.19 -8.11 20.89
N ALA A 160 4.36 -7.15 20.52
CA ALA A 160 3.96 -6.91 19.14
C ALA A 160 4.28 -5.46 18.75
N VAL A 161 4.64 -5.25 17.48
CA VAL A 161 4.99 -3.93 16.95
C VAL A 161 4.11 -3.57 15.75
N ILE A 162 3.53 -2.39 15.81
CA ILE A 162 2.81 -1.75 14.73
C ILE A 162 3.63 -0.52 14.35
N TYR A 163 4.22 -0.54 13.15
CA TYR A 163 4.94 0.60 12.61
C TYR A 163 4.06 1.25 11.54
N THR A 164 3.77 2.53 11.70
CA THR A 164 2.83 3.28 10.86
C THR A 164 3.23 4.76 10.75
N SER A 165 2.47 5.51 9.96
CA SER A 165 2.60 6.95 9.76
C SER A 165 1.32 7.65 10.15
N GLY A 166 1.38 8.57 11.10
CA GLY A 166 0.23 9.36 11.57
C GLY A 166 -0.17 10.49 10.65
N SER A 167 0.80 11.00 9.87
CA SER A 167 0.60 12.07 8.92
C SER A 167 1.18 11.68 7.57
N ALA A 168 0.35 11.78 6.53
CA ALA A 168 0.85 11.62 5.18
C ALA A 168 1.89 12.70 4.85
N LYS A 169 2.89 12.32 4.04
CA LYS A 169 3.85 13.28 3.48
C LYS A 169 3.07 14.34 2.72
N THR A 170 3.11 15.57 3.21
CA THR A 170 2.46 16.68 2.51
C THR A 170 3.33 16.99 1.31
N PHE A 171 2.89 16.57 0.13
CA PHE A 171 3.47 17.06 -1.11
C PHE A 171 3.03 18.53 -1.22
N GLU A 172 3.84 19.45 -0.72
CA GLU A 172 3.65 20.89 -0.94
C GLU A 172 3.72 21.15 -2.44
N ASN A 173 2.60 21.02 -3.16
CA ASN A 173 2.40 21.42 -4.56
C ASN A 173 3.65 21.32 -5.46
N GLU A 174 4.44 20.27 -5.32
CA GLU A 174 5.35 19.86 -6.36
C GLU A 174 4.41 19.19 -7.34
N TYR A 175 3.84 20.03 -8.22
CA TYR A 175 3.02 19.68 -9.37
C TYR A 175 3.28 18.24 -9.70
N VAL A 176 2.24 17.39 -9.67
CA VAL A 176 2.30 16.01 -10.14
C VAL A 176 3.04 16.04 -11.46
N ASN A 177 4.35 15.84 -11.39
CA ASN A 177 5.21 15.61 -12.51
C ASN A 177 4.85 14.18 -12.81
N LEU A 178 3.69 13.99 -13.47
CA LEU A 178 3.50 12.97 -14.48
C LEU A 178 4.88 12.73 -15.04
N ARG A 179 5.41 11.52 -14.85
CA ARG A 179 6.79 11.14 -15.15
C ARG A 179 7.20 11.62 -16.55
N VAL A 180 7.57 12.88 -16.68
CA VAL A 180 8.18 13.48 -17.85
C VAL A 180 9.64 13.39 -17.50
N PRO A 181 10.39 12.41 -18.03
CA PRO A 181 11.80 12.37 -17.78
C PRO A 181 12.39 13.68 -18.30
N SER A 182 12.99 14.45 -17.40
CA SER A 182 13.67 15.73 -17.65
C SER A 182 14.85 15.61 -18.63
N ASN A 183 15.16 14.39 -19.09
CA ASN A 183 16.14 14.14 -20.12
C ASN A 183 15.57 14.45 -21.51
N LYS A 184 15.94 15.61 -22.05
CA LYS A 184 15.54 16.08 -23.38
C LYS A 184 15.96 15.12 -24.52
N SER A 185 16.87 14.17 -24.26
CA SER A 185 17.45 13.24 -25.24
C SER A 185 16.76 11.87 -25.38
N LEU A 186 15.74 11.56 -24.57
CA LEU A 186 15.03 10.28 -24.72
C LEU A 186 14.03 10.32 -25.89
N PRO A 187 13.94 9.26 -26.71
CA PRO A 187 12.97 9.18 -27.80
C PRO A 187 11.54 9.32 -27.27
N ILE A 188 10.68 9.98 -28.05
CA ILE A 188 9.31 10.38 -27.68
C ILE A 188 8.46 9.22 -27.11
N PHE A 189 8.70 7.98 -27.58
CA PHE A 189 7.99 6.79 -27.11
C PHE A 189 8.38 6.32 -25.70
N ALA A 190 9.54 6.75 -25.18
CA ALA A 190 9.92 6.52 -23.79
C ALA A 190 9.27 7.53 -22.83
N LYS A 191 8.77 8.66 -23.35
CA LYS A 191 8.18 9.76 -22.55
C LYS A 191 6.68 9.55 -22.26
N TYR A 192 5.98 8.80 -23.10
CA TYR A 192 4.55 8.58 -22.96
C TYR A 192 4.24 7.09 -22.81
N GLN A 193 4.06 6.65 -21.56
CA GLN A 193 3.77 5.26 -21.21
C GLN A 193 2.44 4.73 -21.78
N LEU A 194 1.56 5.62 -22.25
CA LEU A 194 0.29 5.25 -22.90
C LEU A 194 0.49 4.77 -24.36
N PHE A 195 1.60 5.15 -25.01
CA PHE A 195 1.90 4.84 -26.41
C PHE A 195 2.82 3.62 -26.53
N THR A 196 2.39 2.50 -25.95
CA THR A 196 3.15 1.25 -26.11
C THR A 196 3.08 0.75 -27.55
N PRO A 197 4.14 0.10 -28.07
CA PRO A 197 4.14 -0.49 -29.41
C PRO A 197 2.94 -1.43 -29.65
N GLY A 198 2.46 -2.12 -28.60
CA GLY A 198 1.30 -2.99 -28.66
C GLY A 198 -0.01 -2.27 -29.00
N VAL A 199 -0.24 -1.08 -28.44
CA VAL A 199 -1.46 -0.30 -28.73
C VAL A 199 -1.52 0.09 -30.21
N PHE A 200 -0.40 0.47 -30.81
CA PHE A 200 -0.35 0.80 -32.24
C PHE A 200 -0.52 -0.42 -33.15
N MET A 201 0.04 -1.58 -32.77
CA MET A 201 -0.20 -2.82 -33.50
C MET A 201 -1.68 -3.20 -33.50
N VAL A 202 -2.31 -3.18 -32.32
CA VAL A 202 -3.75 -3.50 -32.21
C VAL A 202 -4.58 -2.51 -32.99
N LEU A 203 -4.36 -1.20 -32.82
CA LEU A 203 -5.11 -0.17 -33.52
C LEU A 203 -4.93 -0.27 -35.05
N GLY A 204 -3.72 -0.53 -35.53
CA GLY A 204 -3.46 -0.73 -36.96
C GLY A 204 -4.18 -1.94 -37.53
N VAL A 205 -4.16 -3.08 -36.83
CA VAL A 205 -4.86 -4.29 -37.25
C VAL A 205 -6.38 -4.07 -37.24
N THR A 206 -6.93 -3.44 -36.20
CA THR A 206 -8.36 -3.12 -36.13
C THR A 206 -8.81 -2.24 -37.29
N LEU A 207 -8.04 -1.21 -37.64
CA LEU A 207 -8.37 -0.30 -38.74
C LEU A 207 -8.34 -1.02 -40.09
N LEU A 208 -7.39 -1.92 -40.30
CA LEU A 208 -7.31 -2.76 -41.50
C LEU A 208 -8.55 -3.67 -41.64
N PHE A 209 -8.95 -4.36 -40.56
CA PHE A 209 -10.15 -5.20 -40.58
C PHE A 209 -11.42 -4.40 -40.83
N LEU A 210 -11.55 -3.21 -40.23
CA LEU A 210 -12.68 -2.32 -40.48
C LEU A 210 -12.73 -1.84 -41.94
N PHE A 211 -11.57 -1.60 -42.57
CA PHE A 211 -11.52 -1.23 -43.98
C PHE A 211 -12.00 -2.37 -44.89
N ILE A 212 -11.55 -3.60 -44.66
CA ILE A 212 -11.99 -4.78 -45.41
C ILE A 212 -13.48 -5.05 -45.19
N ALA A 213 -13.96 -4.95 -43.95
CA ALA A 213 -15.38 -5.12 -43.64
C ALA A 213 -16.24 -4.03 -44.30
N GLY A 214 -15.79 -2.77 -44.27
CA GLY A 214 -16.49 -1.64 -44.88
C GLY A 214 -16.64 -1.77 -46.40
N THR A 215 -15.58 -2.21 -47.10
CA THR A 215 -15.67 -2.48 -48.54
C THR A 215 -16.62 -3.64 -48.82
N GLY A 216 -16.56 -4.73 -48.04
CA GLY A 216 -17.48 -5.86 -48.16
C GLY A 216 -18.96 -5.48 -47.99
N ILE A 217 -19.28 -4.68 -46.98
CA ILE A 217 -20.64 -4.17 -46.74
C ILE A 217 -21.11 -3.29 -47.91
N THR A 218 -20.23 -2.44 -48.43
CA THR A 218 -20.55 -1.57 -49.58
C THR A 218 -20.88 -2.39 -50.83
N TRP A 219 -20.13 -3.48 -51.07
CA TRP A 219 -20.41 -4.42 -52.16
C TRP A 219 -21.75 -5.16 -51.98
N LEU A 220 -22.04 -5.65 -50.78
CA LEU A 220 -23.31 -6.32 -50.44
C LEU A 220 -24.52 -5.38 -50.61
N SER A 221 -24.39 -4.13 -50.17
CA SER A 221 -25.45 -3.12 -50.32
C SER A 221 -25.72 -2.74 -51.78
N GLY A 222 -24.77 -2.97 -52.68
CA GLY A 222 -24.92 -2.71 -54.12
C GLY A 222 -25.73 -3.77 -54.87
N ILE A 223 -26.05 -4.91 -54.24
CA ILE A 223 -26.83 -5.97 -54.88
C ILE A 223 -28.29 -5.53 -54.97
N GLN A 224 -28.69 -5.08 -56.16
CA GLN A 224 -30.09 -4.87 -56.49
C GLN A 224 -30.71 -6.19 -56.93
N THR A 225 -31.79 -6.62 -56.27
CA THR A 225 -32.59 -7.74 -56.75
C THR A 225 -33.48 -7.27 -57.91
N PRO A 226 -33.46 -7.95 -59.08
CA PRO A 226 -34.28 -7.55 -60.21
C PRO A 226 -35.76 -7.75 -59.89
N ILE A 227 -36.54 -6.67 -59.98
CA ILE A 227 -37.95 -6.59 -59.53
C ILE A 227 -38.94 -7.19 -60.57
N ARG A 228 -38.47 -7.78 -61.67
CA ARG A 228 -39.38 -8.34 -62.69
C ARG A 228 -38.80 -9.57 -63.39
N MET A 229 -39.09 -10.74 -62.83
CA MET A 229 -38.97 -12.03 -63.53
C MET A 229 -40.35 -12.44 -64.07
N GLU A 230 -40.88 -11.74 -65.07
CA GLU A 230 -42.06 -12.23 -65.79
C GLU A 230 -41.68 -12.54 -67.24
N ALA A 231 -41.80 -13.81 -67.62
CA ALA A 231 -41.54 -14.28 -68.98
C ALA A 231 -42.55 -13.65 -69.96
N PRO A 232 -42.11 -13.15 -71.13
CA PRO A 232 -43.01 -12.54 -72.09
C PRO A 232 -43.95 -13.61 -72.67
N LYS A 233 -45.27 -13.43 -72.46
CA LYS A 233 -46.28 -14.28 -73.12
C LYS A 233 -46.25 -14.01 -74.63
N GLN A 234 -45.90 -15.05 -75.40
CA GLN A 234 -46.04 -15.02 -76.86
C GLN A 234 -47.51 -14.83 -77.24
N LYS A 235 -47.80 -13.79 -78.02
CA LYS A 235 -49.08 -13.64 -78.71
C LYS A 235 -49.12 -14.62 -79.88
N LYS A 236 -50.05 -15.58 -79.84
CA LYS A 236 -50.46 -16.34 -81.03
C LYS A 236 -51.37 -15.45 -81.87
N ASN A 237 -51.05 -15.34 -83.16
CA ASN A 237 -51.92 -14.79 -84.20
C ASN A 237 -53.08 -15.76 -84.49
#